data_AF-A0A1M6AY85-F1
#
_entry.id   AF-A0A1M6AY85-F1
#
_cell.length_a   1.000
_cell.length_b   1.000
_cell.length_c   1.000
_cell.angle_alpha   90.00
_cell.angle_beta   90.00
_cell.angle_gamma   90.00
#
_symmetry.space_group_name_H-M   'P 1'
#
loop_
_entity.id
_entity.type
_entity.pdbx_description
1 polymer ?
#
loop_
_entity_poly.entity_id
_entity_poly.type
_entity_poly.pdbx_seq_one_letter_code
_entity_poly.pdbx_strand_id
1 'polypeptide(L)' 'MKVKDLRDWYTVKNMHNKGVPIKQIARELGIARNTVKKLIKQEEEPRYSRKVTYTKIDAYKDKIRVWYLERDY' A
#
# COMPACT_ATOMS: atom_id res chain seq x y z
N MET A 1 1.55 -8.73 -12.20
CA MET A 1 2.25 -8.22 -10.99
C MET A 1 1.23 -7.47 -10.13
N LYS A 2 1.13 -7.73 -8.82
CA LYS A 2 0.32 -6.88 -7.92
C LYS A 2 1.11 -5.59 -7.71
N VAL A 3 0.51 -4.42 -7.95
CA VAL A 3 1.06 -3.15 -7.46
C VAL A 3 1.18 -3.29 -5.95
N LYS A 4 2.40 -3.40 -5.47
CA LYS A 4 2.67 -3.88 -4.11
C LYS A 4 3.38 -2.85 -3.26
N ASP A 5 3.92 -1.79 -3.86
CA ASP A 5 4.92 -0.98 -3.17
C ASP A 5 4.96 0.51 -3.60
N LEU A 6 5.55 1.32 -2.73
CA LEU A 6 5.96 2.72 -2.91
C LEU A 6 6.55 3.00 -4.29
N ARG A 7 7.42 2.08 -4.73
CA ARG A 7 8.21 2.17 -5.97
C ARG A 7 7.32 2.13 -7.21
N ASP A 8 6.23 1.38 -7.18
CA ASP A 8 5.30 1.27 -8.31
C ASP A 8 4.53 2.59 -8.50
N TRP A 9 4.09 3.21 -7.40
CA TRP A 9 3.44 4.52 -7.42
C TRP A 9 4.37 5.60 -7.96
N TYR A 10 5.61 5.67 -7.45
CA TYR A 10 6.60 6.63 -7.90
C TYR A 10 6.92 6.45 -9.39
N THR A 11 7.11 5.20 -9.84
CA THR A 11 7.37 4.88 -11.25
C THR A 11 6.22 5.34 -12.15
N VAL A 12 4.98 5.05 -11.79
CA VAL A 12 3.80 5.47 -12.56
C VAL A 12 3.68 7.00 -12.62
N LYS A 13 3.85 7.70 -11.49
CA LYS A 13 3.84 9.17 -11.45
C LYS A 13 4.93 9.76 -12.34
N ASN A 14 6.15 9.26 -12.24
CA ASN A 14 7.27 9.76 -13.04
C ASN A 14 7.04 9.56 -14.54
N MET A 15 6.59 8.37 -14.96
CA MET A 15 6.26 8.11 -16.37
C MET A 15 5.13 9.02 -16.87
N HIS A 16 4.08 9.20 -16.07
CA HIS A 16 2.97 10.09 -16.42
C HIS A 16 3.42 11.55 -16.53
N ASN A 17 4.25 12.05 -15.60
CA ASN A 17 4.79 13.40 -15.63
C ASN A 17 5.71 13.64 -16.83
N LYS A 18 6.36 12.58 -17.35
CA LYS A 18 7.11 12.61 -18.61
C LYS A 18 6.24 12.53 -19.86
N GLY A 19 4.90 12.54 -19.73
CA GLY A 19 3.96 12.50 -20.84
C GLY A 19 3.71 11.11 -21.42
N VAL A 20 4.16 10.03 -20.77
CA VAL A 20 3.94 8.67 -21.27
C VAL A 20 2.45 8.33 -21.20
N PRO A 21 1.82 7.85 -22.28
CA PRO A 21 0.40 7.50 -22.27
C PRO A 21 0.06 6.39 -21.27
N ILE A 22 -1.08 6.51 -20.58
CA ILE A 22 -1.56 5.53 -19.59
C ILE A 22 -1.59 4.08 -20.13
N LYS A 23 -1.92 3.89 -21.43
CA LYS A 23 -1.95 2.55 -22.06
C LYS A 23 -0.54 1.94 -22.16
N GLN A 24 0.44 2.78 -22.43
CA GLN A 24 1.84 2.38 -22.54
C GLN A 24 2.40 2.04 -21.16
N ILE A 25 2.16 2.89 -20.15
CA ILE A 25 2.53 2.60 -18.75
C ILE A 25 1.96 1.25 -18.29
N ALA A 26 0.68 0.99 -18.57
CA ALA A 26 0.03 -0.27 -18.21
C ALA A 26 0.69 -1.49 -18.88
N ARG A 27 1.09 -1.36 -20.16
CA ARG A 27 1.75 -2.42 -20.93
C ARG A 27 3.17 -2.68 -20.42
N GLU A 28 3.94 -1.64 -20.17
CA GLU A 28 5.34 -1.73 -19.72
C GLU A 28 5.43 -2.28 -18.29
N LEU A 29 4.55 -1.84 -17.39
CA LEU A 29 4.55 -2.29 -15.99
C LEU A 29 3.73 -3.57 -15.76
N GLY A 30 2.98 -4.06 -16.76
CA GLY A 30 2.17 -5.27 -16.65
C GLY A 30 1.05 -5.17 -15.59
N ILE A 31 0.47 -3.98 -15.43
CA ILE A 31 -0.61 -3.69 -14.47
C ILE A 31 -1.86 -3.19 -15.18
N ALA A 32 -3.03 -3.39 -14.55
CA ALA A 32 -4.30 -2.97 -15.13
C ALA A 32 -4.34 -1.45 -15.33
N ARG A 33 -4.92 -1.01 -16.45
CA ARG A 33 -5.05 0.42 -16.80
C ARG A 33 -5.78 1.23 -15.74
N ASN A 34 -6.73 0.60 -15.04
CA ASN A 34 -7.45 1.19 -13.90
C ASN A 34 -6.55 1.40 -12.69
N THR A 35 -5.55 0.53 -12.48
CA THR A 35 -4.57 0.69 -11.41
C THR A 35 -3.64 1.86 -11.70
N VAL A 36 -3.17 2.02 -12.95
CA VAL A 36 -2.40 3.19 -13.38
C VAL A 36 -3.18 4.49 -13.10
N LYS A 37 -4.45 4.55 -13.51
CA LYS A 37 -5.33 5.70 -13.23
C LYS A 37 -5.46 5.99 -11.72
N LYS A 38 -5.67 4.94 -10.90
CA LYS A 38 -5.75 5.09 -9.44
C LYS A 38 -4.47 5.67 -8.86
N LEU A 39 -3.30 5.15 -9.26
CA LEU A 39 -2.00 5.62 -8.78
C LEU A 39 -1.70 7.06 -9.18
N ILE A 40 -2.03 7.47 -10.41
CA ILE A 40 -1.89 8.87 -10.85
C ILE A 40 -2.75 9.80 -10.00
N LYS A 41 -3.99 9.39 -9.70
CA LYS A 41 -4.96 10.17 -8.90
C LYS A 41 -4.55 10.28 -7.42
N GLN A 42 -3.79 9.34 -6.88
CA GLN A 42 -3.30 9.47 -5.51
C GLN A 42 -2.22 10.56 -5.44
N GLU A 43 -2.56 11.65 -4.75
CA GLU A 43 -1.66 12.77 -4.45
C GLU A 43 -0.50 12.29 -3.57
N GLU A 44 -0.85 11.51 -2.55
CA GLU A 44 0.08 10.97 -1.58
C GLU A 44 0.50 9.55 -1.91
N GLU A 45 1.63 9.18 -1.35
CA GLU A 45 2.16 7.84 -1.36
C GLU A 45 1.14 6.83 -0.80
N PRO A 46 0.93 5.68 -1.46
CA PRO A 46 0.01 4.67 -0.99
C PRO A 46 0.49 4.09 0.34
N ARG A 47 -0.02 4.65 1.44
CA ARG A 47 0.17 4.08 2.77
C ARG A 47 -0.82 2.96 3.00
N TYR A 48 -0.33 1.85 3.56
CA TYR A 48 -1.19 0.77 3.99
C TYR A 48 -2.15 1.28 5.07
N SER A 49 -3.40 1.50 4.70
CA SER A 49 -4.50 1.72 5.63
C SER A 49 -5.37 0.47 5.64
N ARG A 50 -5.49 -0.14 6.81
CA ARG A 50 -6.51 -1.17 7.05
C ARG A 50 -7.61 -0.55 7.88
N LYS A 51 -8.87 -0.88 7.56
CA LYS A 51 -9.98 -0.58 8.47
C LYS A 51 -9.66 -1.22 9.81
N VAL A 52 -9.82 -0.46 10.89
CA VAL A 52 -9.69 -0.99 12.23
C VAL A 52 -10.90 -1.89 12.46
N THR A 53 -10.65 -3.19 12.61
CA THR A 53 -11.67 -4.18 12.98
C THR A 53 -11.41 -4.60 14.41
N TYR A 54 -12.43 -4.52 15.24
CA TYR A 54 -12.38 -5.05 16.59
C TYR A 54 -12.47 -6.58 16.56
N THR A 55 -11.59 -7.23 17.30
CA THR A 55 -11.43 -8.68 17.39
C THR A 55 -11.49 -9.10 18.85
N LYS A 56 -11.75 -10.39 19.10
CA LYS A 56 -11.75 -10.94 20.47
C LYS A 56 -10.42 -10.72 21.22
N ILE A 57 -9.31 -10.56 20.49
CA ILE A 57 -7.97 -10.35 21.03
C ILE A 57 -7.78 -8.92 21.53
N ASP A 58 -8.55 -7.94 21.04
CA ASP A 58 -8.38 -6.53 21.41
C ASP A 58 -8.53 -6.29 22.92
N ALA A 59 -9.44 -7.03 23.59
CA ALA A 59 -9.63 -6.96 25.03
C ALA A 59 -8.41 -7.45 25.85
N TYR A 60 -7.49 -8.19 25.23
CA TYR A 60 -6.32 -8.78 25.89
C TYR A 60 -4.99 -8.16 25.43
N LYS A 61 -5.01 -7.20 24.49
CA LYS A 61 -3.79 -6.65 23.87
C LYS A 61 -2.77 -6.14 24.87
N ASP A 62 -3.21 -5.47 25.93
CA ASP A 62 -2.30 -4.89 26.92
C ASP A 62 -1.67 -5.97 27.80
N LYS A 63 -2.43 -7.01 28.18
CA LYS A 63 -1.88 -8.18 28.89
C LYS A 63 -0.85 -8.92 28.04
N ILE A 64 -1.16 -9.14 26.76
CA ILE A 64 -0.24 -9.78 25.81
C ILE A 64 1.05 -8.96 25.67
N ARG A 65 0.97 -7.63 25.63
CA ARG A 65 2.15 -6.76 25.58
C ARG A 65 3.02 -6.91 26.82
N VAL A 66 2.41 -6.93 28.01
CA VAL A 66 3.13 -7.12 29.28
C VAL A 66 3.85 -8.47 29.28
N TRP A 67 3.15 -9.57 28.98
CA TRP A 67 3.77 -10.91 28.91
C TRP A 67 4.90 -11.02 27.89
N TYR A 68 4.81 -10.30 26.78
CA TYR A 68 5.83 -10.35 25.73
C TYR A 68 7.06 -9.49 26.06
N LEU A 69 6.86 -8.34 26.70
CA LEU A 69 7.91 -7.36 26.97
C LEU A 69 8.63 -7.61 28.29
N GLU A 70 7.91 -8.09 29.30
CA GLU A 70 8.48 -8.44 30.59
C GLU A 70 8.97 -9.88 30.53
N ARG A 71 10.28 -10.08 30.63
CA ARG A 71 10.96 -11.38 30.50
C ARG A 71 10.74 -12.32 31.70
N ASP A 72 9.95 -11.93 32.70
CA ASP A 72 9.76 -12.69 33.95
C ASP A 72 8.53 -13.63 33.90
N TYR A 73 8.24 -14.19 32.73
CA TYR A 73 7.31 -15.31 32.54
C TYR A 73 7.99 -16.48 31.83
#